data_AF-A0A151RY50-F1
#
_entry.id   AF-A0A151RY50-F1
#
_cell.length_a   1.000
_cell.length_b   1.000
_cell.length_c   1.000
_cell.angle_alpha   90.00
_cell.angle_beta   90.00
_cell.angle_gamma   90.00
#
_symmetry.space_group_name_H-M   'P 1'
#
loop_
_entity.id
_entity.type
_entity.pdbx_description
1 polymer ?
#
loop_
_entity_poly.entity_id
_entity_poly.type
_entity_poly.pdbx_seq_one_letter_code
_entity_poly.pdbx_strand_id
1 'polypeptide(L)' 'MKVEQLFSCHGTCEEMKVSLATLSFQGHAMYWWTSLEKERRINHEPPIQYWNELRNALRRRHILPYYDRELMDKLQRLK' A
#
# COMPACT_ATOMS: atom_id res chain seq x y z
N MET A 1 1.96 -7.89 10.81
CA MET A 1 0.81 -7.15 10.25
C MET A 1 -0.12 -8.14 9.55
N LYS A 2 -1.44 -7.92 9.60
CA LYS A 2 -2.46 -8.83 9.02
C LYS A 2 -2.29 -9.02 7.50
N VAL A 3 -1.87 -7.98 6.78
CA VAL A 3 -1.58 -7.99 5.33
C VAL A 3 -0.41 -8.92 4.97
N GLU A 4 0.62 -8.99 5.82
CA GLU A 4 1.77 -9.88 5.56
C GLU A 4 1.41 -11.35 5.77
N GLN A 5 0.55 -11.62 6.75
CA GLN A 5 -0.01 -12.95 6.96
C GLN A 5 -0.90 -13.36 5.79
N LEU A 6 -1.69 -12.44 5.22
CA LEU A 6 -2.49 -12.68 4.01
C LEU A 6 -1.59 -12.99 2.81
N PHE A 7 -0.56 -12.18 2.54
CA PHE A 7 0.38 -12.45 1.46
C PHE A 7 1.13 -13.77 1.65
N SER A 8 1.50 -14.11 2.89
CA SER A 8 2.13 -15.39 3.22
C SER A 8 1.17 -16.56 3.03
N CYS A 9 -0.12 -16.39 3.34
CA CYS A 9 -1.14 -17.44 3.19
C CYS A 9 -1.51 -17.67 1.72
N HIS A 10 -1.50 -16.63 0.89
CA HIS A 10 -1.83 -16.70 -0.53
C HIS A 10 -0.62 -16.95 -1.45
N GLY A 11 0.58 -17.10 -0.89
CA GLY A 11 1.81 -17.31 -1.68
C GLY A 11 2.09 -16.17 -2.66
N THR A 12 1.69 -14.94 -2.32
CA THR A 12 1.79 -13.79 -3.21
C THR A 12 3.26 -13.47 -3.49
N CYS A 13 3.63 -13.42 -4.78
CA CYS A 13 4.98 -13.01 -5.17
C CYS A 13 5.25 -11.55 -4.78
N GLU A 14 6.49 -11.25 -4.37
CA GLU A 14 6.89 -9.90 -3.93
C GLU A 14 6.52 -8.81 -4.93
N GLU A 15 6.65 -9.11 -6.22
CA GLU A 15 6.37 -8.20 -7.34
C GLU A 15 4.89 -7.82 -7.44
N MET A 16 3.96 -8.69 -7.02
CA MET A 16 2.52 -8.39 -7.03
C MET A 16 2.03 -7.74 -5.74
N LYS A 17 2.78 -7.80 -4.64
CA LYS A 17 2.32 -7.30 -3.33
C LYS A 17 2.03 -5.80 -3.37
N VAL A 18 2.88 -5.02 -4.03
CA VAL A 18 2.67 -3.58 -4.19
C VAL A 18 1.40 -3.31 -4.98
N SER A 19 1.26 -3.91 -6.17
CA SER A 19 0.07 -3.73 -7.02
C SER A 19 -1.23 -4.14 -6.32
N LEU A 20 -1.24 -5.26 -5.60
CA LEU A 20 -2.42 -5.72 -4.87
C LEU A 20 -2.78 -4.80 -3.70
N ALA A 21 -1.78 -4.29 -2.99
CA ALA A 21 -2.01 -3.35 -1.91
C ALA A 21 -2.52 -2.01 -2.44
N THR A 22 -1.90 -1.46 -3.49
CA THR A 22 -2.28 -0.16 -4.07
C THR A 22 -3.66 -0.20 -4.72
N LEU A 23 -4.06 -1.34 -5.30
CA LEU A 23 -5.44 -1.56 -5.77
C LEU A 23 -6.48 -1.48 -4.65
N SER A 24 -6.09 -1.78 -3.41
CA SER A 24 -6.98 -1.68 -2.25
C SER A 24 -7.05 -0.25 -1.69
N PHE A 25 -6.23 0.68 -2.19
CA PHE A 25 -6.21 2.06 -1.70
C PHE A 25 -7.47 2.79 -2.13
N GLN A 26 -8.08 3.50 -1.19
CA GLN A 26 -9.28 4.30 -1.43
C GLN A 26 -9.19 5.62 -0.65
N GLY A 27 -9.99 6.62 -1.06
CA GLY A 27 -10.06 7.92 -0.39
C GLY A 27 -8.70 8.61 -0.25
N HIS A 28 -8.37 9.04 0.97
CA HIS A 28 -7.13 9.77 1.27
C HIS A 28 -5.86 8.98 0.94
N ALA A 29 -5.88 7.66 1.05
CA ALA A 29 -4.70 6.85 0.73
C ALA A 29 -4.45 6.76 -0.77
N MET A 30 -5.52 6.69 -1.58
CA MET A 30 -5.38 6.74 -3.04
C MET A 30 -4.82 8.09 -3.49
N TYR A 31 -5.34 9.19 -2.93
CA TYR A 31 -4.83 10.53 -3.23
C TYR A 31 -3.37 10.72 -2.82
N TRP A 32 -2.99 10.18 -1.67
CA TRP A 32 -1.59 10.17 -1.26
C TRP A 32 -0.72 9.41 -2.25
N TRP A 33 -1.11 8.18 -2.59
CA TRP A 33 -0.32 7.33 -3.47
C TRP A 33 -0.09 7.97 -4.84
N THR A 34 -1.12 8.53 -5.45
CA THR A 34 -0.98 9.23 -6.73
C THR A 34 -0.11 10.48 -6.62
N SER A 35 -0.19 11.20 -5.50
CA SER A 35 0.69 12.35 -5.23
C SER A 35 2.15 11.91 -5.06
N LEU A 36 2.40 10.81 -4.35
CA LEU A 36 3.72 10.24 -4.14
C LEU A 36 4.34 9.76 -5.46
N GLU A 37 3.59 9.01 -6.27
CA GLU A 37 4.07 8.57 -7.59
C GLU A 37 4.39 9.76 -8.50
N LYS A 38 3.57 10.82 -8.46
CA LYS A 38 3.81 12.05 -9.21
C LYS A 38 5.09 12.75 -8.75
N GLU A 39 5.30 12.89 -7.45
CA GLU A 39 6.50 13.51 -6.87
C GLU A 39 7.77 12.73 -7.24
N ARG A 40 7.73 11.40 -7.11
CA ARG A 40 8.84 10.52 -7.52
C ARG A 40 9.16 10.69 -9.00
N ARG A 41 8.15 10.74 -9.86
CA ARG A 41 8.34 10.97 -11.30
C ARG A 41 8.99 12.32 -11.60
N ILE A 42 8.62 13.38 -10.88
CA ILE A 42 9.21 14.72 -11.03
C ILE A 42 10.68 14.70 -10.58
N ASN A 43 10.98 13.98 -9.51
CA ASN A 43 12.33 13.86 -8.96
C ASN A 43 13.19 12.82 -9.70
N HIS A 44 12.67 12.22 -10.79
CA HIS A 44 13.31 11.12 -11.51
C HIS A 44 13.66 9.90 -10.64
N GLU A 45 12.92 9.71 -9.54
CA GLU A 45 13.03 8.53 -8.69
C GLU A 45 12.30 7.35 -9.32
N PRO A 46 12.80 6.11 -9.12
CA PRO A 46 12.11 4.92 -9.59
C PRO A 46 10.75 4.73 -8.87
N PRO A 47 9.76 4.13 -9.54
CA PRO A 47 8.50 3.76 -8.91
C PRO A 47 8.78 2.73 -7.81
N ILE A 48 7.92 2.72 -6.79
CA ILE A 48 8.01 1.75 -5.70
C ILE A 48 7.58 0.38 -6.27
N GLN A 49 8.51 -0.56 -6.30
CA GLN A 49 8.26 -1.92 -6.80
C GLN A 49 8.25 -2.95 -5.68
N TYR A 50 8.90 -2.63 -4.56
CA TYR A 50 9.10 -3.56 -3.47
C TYR A 50 8.18 -3.27 -2.29
N TRP A 51 7.70 -4.33 -1.64
CA TRP A 51 6.78 -4.23 -0.51
C TRP A 51 7.40 -3.49 0.70
N ASN A 52 8.70 -3.66 0.92
CA ASN A 52 9.44 -2.97 1.99
C ASN A 52 9.50 -1.44 1.77
N GLU A 53 9.68 -0.98 0.54
CA GLU A 53 9.67 0.43 0.16
C GLU A 53 8.29 1.04 0.37
N LEU A 54 7.24 0.32 -0.05
CA LEU A 54 5.87 0.73 0.21
C LEU A 54 5.61 0.83 1.72
N ARG A 55 5.99 -0.17 2.53
CA ARG A 55 5.88 -0.10 4.00
C ARG A 55 6.62 1.09 4.60
N ASN A 56 7.82 1.37 4.11
CA ASN A 56 8.61 2.51 4.59
C ASN A 56 7.94 3.85 4.22
N ALA A 57 7.40 3.97 3.00
CA ALA A 57 6.64 5.14 2.58
C ALA A 57 5.36 5.33 3.41
N LEU A 58 4.60 4.26 3.64
CA LEU A 58 3.40 4.25 4.49
C LEU A 58 3.72 4.69 5.93
N ARG A 59 4.82 4.17 6.50
CA ARG A 59 5.31 4.54 7.84
C ARG A 59 5.76 6.00 7.92
N ARG A 60 6.57 6.47 6.96
CA ARG A 60 7.03 7.87 6.89
C ARG A 60 5.87 8.84 6.72
N ARG A 61 4.81 8.43 6.02
CA ARG A 61 3.61 9.24 5.77
C ARG A 61 2.74 9.42 7.02
N HIS A 62 2.82 8.55 8.04
CA HIS A 62 1.86 8.50 9.15
C HIS A 62 0.42 8.59 8.62
N ILE A 63 0.03 7.64 7.77
CA ILE A 63 -1.34 7.62 7.24
C ILE A 63 -2.30 7.56 8.42
N LEU A 64 -3.16 8.57 8.49
CA LEU A 64 -4.14 8.79 9.56
C LEU A 64 -4.75 7.46 10.04
N PRO A 65 -4.98 7.30 11.37
CA PRO A 65 -5.49 6.07 11.99
C PRO A 65 -6.76 5.47 11.35
N TYR A 66 -7.48 6.26 10.53
CA TYR A 66 -8.59 5.81 9.72
C TYR A 66 -8.22 4.82 8.61
N TYR A 67 -7.03 4.92 8.01
CA TYR A 67 -6.66 4.08 6.87
C TYR A 67 -6.37 2.63 7.28
N ASP A 68 -5.65 2.41 8.39
CA ASP A 68 -5.47 1.06 8.93
C ASP A 68 -6.82 0.40 9.22
N ARG A 69 -7.75 1.17 9.79
CA ARG A 69 -9.09 0.68 10.14
C ARG A 69 -9.94 0.37 8.90
N GLU A 70 -9.96 1.27 7.92
CA GLU A 70 -10.75 1.13 6.70
C GLU A 70 -10.20 0.05 5.76
N LEU A 71 -8.86 -0.06 5.66
CA LEU A 71 -8.19 -1.14 4.94
C LEU A 71 -8.49 -2.49 5.60
N MET A 72 -8.42 -2.58 6.94
CA MET A 72 -8.77 -3.82 7.65
C MET A 72 -10.25 -4.19 7.51
N ASP A 73 -11.17 -3.22 7.52
CA ASP A 73 -12.61 -3.44 7.34
C ASP A 73 -12.94 -3.93 5.92
N LYS A 74 -12.35 -3.30 4.88
CA LYS A 74 -12.56 -3.72 3.49
C LYS A 74 -11.97 -5.10 3.23
N LEU A 75 -10.81 -5.41 3.80
CA LEU A 75 -10.19 -6.73 3.69
C LEU A 75 -10.96 -7.82 4.46
N GLN A 76 -11.65 -7.50 5.55
CA GLN A 76 -12.54 -8.46 6.23
C GLN A 76 -13.81 -8.77 5.45
N ARG A 77 -14.24 -7.84 4.57
CA ARG A 77 -15.42 -8.00 3.71
C ARG A 77 -15.17 -8.75 2.42
N LEU A 78 -13.90 -9.01 2.07
CA LEU A 78 -13.49 -9.83 0.93
C LEU A 78 -13.36 -11.32 1.26
N LYS A 79 -13.88 -11.75 2.43
CA LYS A 79 -14.02 -13.16 2.80
C LYS A 79 -15.19 -13.82 2.08
#